data_AF-A0A8I1MLW6-F1
#
_entry.id   AF-A0A8I1MLW6-F1
#
_cell.length_a   1.000
_cell.length_b   1.000
_cell.length_c   1.000
_cell.angle_alpha   90.00
_cell.angle_beta   90.00
_cell.angle_gamma   90.00
#
_symmetry.space_group_name_H-M   'P 1'
#
loop_
_entity.id
_entity.type
_entity.pdbx_description
1 polymer ?
#
loop_
_entity_poly.entity_id
_entity_poly.type
_entity_poly.pdbx_seq_one_letter_code
_entity_poly.pdbx_strand_id
1 'polypeptide(L)'
;MEIHLPTHKVICSVSLLLASLAAVQAQSTWDYGASPDKNWSTNTNWSTDASPAGTAVIFGNTGTTANSTTVGNIVDTSFTGGNALSSLSYNQTATSATDWQVTQIGAGQSLSVNGAFTVGGYTSGNNFTQTAFTGGGTLNINAPSSSFLVSNGSNTSGGTGNAQARAVLDLSALSTFTANVSSFGVGSGLGAGYGTLYMADTSTITASSFTSGGSASIYNGNVSNTIYLGTTTTLNVGTLSLAGTRTFGLVKFRPASSGGANPSGVTGGTIKIRGADGVSGTAMLVGGWTGAFASNGSSIVDFTGGTVDARVTTLKVGTTTTNNNANAVSAILTVDGVGSVFSASGQVTVGEATGGTNGTLSGILNVTGGASFAADAILLGNQTAGAIATNGTLRVSGANSSVTVSNNLTMGSRAGTAAVSATVEVSAGTLLIGGNLAEGSGAANVNSTVNLSGGTLDLTHGSISVDTFSFTGGTLKNVASFSASATGGLSLLNSSSLEFGIDASFATLSLTGQLSLSAASNLQLSLANGYTPGASFLLVSNDAAEAVSGVFGTINGAAFGAGNTFTLTNDQGSFQYELSYTGGDGNDLVITAVPEPAVCALVATGLAGLLWRRRAARAA
;
A
#
# COMPACT_ATOMS: atom_id res chain seq x y z
N MET A 1 -28.29 29.39 88.45
CA MET A 1 -27.21 28.44 88.10
C MET A 1 -27.53 27.93 86.71
N GLU A 2 -26.68 28.30 85.76
CA GLU A 2 -26.80 28.01 84.32
C GLU A 2 -26.92 26.52 84.04
N ILE A 3 -27.81 26.14 83.12
CA ILE A 3 -27.68 24.91 82.34
C ILE A 3 -28.01 25.25 80.88
N HIS A 4 -27.00 25.07 80.03
CA HIS A 4 -26.97 25.28 78.58
C HIS A 4 -27.99 24.39 77.84
N LEU A 5 -28.70 24.98 76.86
CA LEU A 5 -29.41 24.24 75.81
C LEU A 5 -28.48 23.96 74.62
N PRO A 6 -28.53 22.77 73.99
CA PRO A 6 -27.81 22.51 72.76
C PRO A 6 -28.59 23.01 71.53
N THR A 7 -27.92 23.81 70.71
CA THR A 7 -28.35 24.27 69.40
C THR A 7 -28.44 23.11 68.40
N HIS A 8 -29.64 22.80 67.91
CA HIS A 8 -29.84 22.02 66.68
C HIS A 8 -29.93 22.98 65.49
N LYS A 9 -28.86 23.03 64.69
CA LYS A 9 -28.87 23.64 63.37
C LYS A 9 -29.64 22.72 62.42
N VAL A 10 -30.87 23.10 62.09
CA VAL A 10 -31.59 22.56 60.94
C VAL A 10 -30.90 23.12 59.70
N ILE A 11 -30.08 22.30 59.05
CA ILE A 11 -29.55 22.58 57.71
C ILE A 11 -30.73 22.35 56.76
N CYS A 12 -31.33 23.46 56.32
CA CYS A 12 -32.31 23.47 55.25
C CYS A 12 -31.57 23.22 53.93
N SER A 13 -31.67 21.99 53.42
CA SER A 13 -31.13 21.58 52.12
C SER A 13 -31.83 22.37 51.01
N VAL A 14 -31.16 23.40 50.49
CA VAL A 14 -31.52 23.98 49.19
C VAL A 14 -31.12 22.96 48.14
N SER A 15 -32.09 22.16 47.71
CA SER A 15 -31.98 21.33 46.50
C SER A 15 -31.83 22.27 45.31
N LEU A 16 -30.58 22.57 44.96
CA LEU A 16 -30.22 23.25 43.72
C LEU A 16 -30.47 22.26 42.58
N LEU A 17 -31.66 22.33 42.01
CA LEU A 17 -32.04 21.64 40.78
C LEU A 17 -31.21 22.26 39.64
N LEU A 18 -29.95 21.85 39.48
CA LEU A 18 -29.21 22.04 38.22
C LEU A 18 -29.88 21.14 37.19
N ALA A 19 -30.97 21.64 36.60
CA ALA A 19 -31.40 21.20 35.30
C ALA A 19 -30.22 21.43 34.36
N SER A 20 -29.59 20.34 33.91
CA SER A 20 -28.73 20.35 32.74
C SER A 20 -29.59 20.79 31.55
N LEU A 21 -29.70 22.10 31.32
CA LEU A 21 -30.11 22.63 30.04
C LEU A 21 -29.04 22.15 29.05
N ALA A 22 -29.33 21.08 28.33
CA ALA A 22 -28.72 20.89 27.02
C ALA A 22 -29.09 22.14 26.22
N ALA A 23 -28.15 23.06 26.07
CA ALA A 23 -28.33 24.22 25.22
C ALA A 23 -28.63 23.68 23.82
N VAL A 24 -29.88 23.79 23.39
CA VAL A 24 -30.26 23.57 21.99
C VAL A 24 -29.48 24.62 21.22
N GLN A 25 -28.46 24.21 20.47
CA GLN A 25 -27.71 25.13 19.64
C GLN A 25 -28.67 25.75 18.62
N ALA A 26 -28.61 27.08 18.47
CA ALA A 26 -29.43 27.78 17.49
C ALA A 26 -29.09 27.24 16.09
N GLN A 27 -30.12 26.92 15.31
CA GLN A 27 -29.99 26.43 13.94
C GLN A 27 -30.36 27.55 12.96
N SER A 28 -29.64 27.67 11.86
CA SER A 28 -29.93 28.60 10.78
C SER A 28 -29.90 27.87 9.44
N THR A 29 -30.93 28.06 8.62
CA THR A 29 -31.06 27.44 7.30
C THR A 29 -30.88 28.51 6.23
N TRP A 30 -30.13 28.18 5.17
CA TRP A 30 -30.01 29.03 4.00
C TRP A 30 -31.35 29.07 3.25
N ASP A 31 -31.93 30.25 3.11
CA ASP A 31 -33.24 30.43 2.46
C ASP A 31 -33.21 31.36 1.25
N TYR A 32 -32.03 31.88 0.88
CA TYR A 32 -31.82 32.67 -0.35
C TYR A 32 -32.83 33.82 -0.40
N GLY A 33 -32.68 34.78 0.52
CA GLY A 33 -33.61 35.90 0.71
C GLY A 33 -34.03 36.58 -0.60
N ALA A 34 -35.12 37.37 -0.57
CA ALA A 34 -35.74 37.94 -1.78
C ALA A 34 -34.86 38.91 -2.63
N SER A 35 -33.57 39.05 -2.31
CA SER A 35 -32.57 39.89 -2.97
C SER A 35 -31.65 39.05 -3.87
N PRO A 36 -31.10 39.59 -4.98
CA PRO A 36 -30.06 38.91 -5.77
C PRO A 36 -28.74 38.68 -5.01
N ASP A 37 -28.64 39.14 -3.76
CA ASP A 37 -27.48 38.98 -2.89
C ASP A 37 -27.31 37.53 -2.42
N LYS A 38 -26.09 37.02 -2.54
CA LYS A 38 -25.69 35.64 -2.18
C LYS A 38 -24.76 35.58 -0.97
N ASN A 39 -24.49 36.72 -0.33
CA ASN A 39 -23.54 36.83 0.77
C ASN A 39 -24.07 36.22 2.06
N TRP A 40 -23.18 35.57 2.81
CA TRP A 40 -23.48 35.02 4.14
C TRP A 40 -23.55 36.11 5.22
N SER A 41 -22.92 37.27 5.01
CA SER A 41 -23.03 38.42 5.92
C SER A 41 -24.40 39.10 5.87
N THR A 42 -25.21 38.82 4.84
CA THR A 42 -26.55 39.38 4.68
C THR A 42 -27.56 38.57 5.47
N ASN A 43 -27.97 39.13 6.61
CA ASN A 43 -28.87 38.48 7.58
C ASN A 43 -30.16 37.90 6.96
N THR A 44 -30.76 38.59 5.98
CA THR A 44 -32.02 38.16 5.34
C THR A 44 -31.88 36.96 4.41
N ASN A 45 -30.67 36.42 4.22
CA ASN A 45 -30.42 35.19 3.48
C ASN A 45 -30.47 33.93 4.37
N TRP A 46 -30.82 34.13 5.64
CA TRP A 46 -30.88 33.11 6.67
C TRP A 46 -32.25 33.10 7.31
N SER A 47 -32.79 31.91 7.57
CA SER A 47 -34.12 31.71 8.17
C SER A 47 -34.34 32.39 9.53
N THR A 48 -33.28 32.83 10.18
CA THR A 48 -33.30 33.53 11.47
C THR A 48 -33.22 35.05 11.32
N ASP A 49 -33.10 35.57 10.09
CA ASP A 49 -32.80 36.98 9.78
C ASP A 49 -31.62 37.52 10.59
N ALA A 50 -30.60 36.69 10.79
CA ALA A 50 -29.44 36.96 11.63
C ALA A 50 -28.19 36.26 11.10
N SER A 51 -27.01 36.70 11.59
CA SER A 51 -25.73 36.10 11.22
C SER A 51 -25.70 34.60 11.58
N PRO A 52 -25.14 33.74 10.71
CA PRO A 52 -25.01 32.31 10.98
C PRO A 52 -23.85 31.98 11.95
N ALA A 53 -23.07 32.98 12.38
CA ALA A 53 -21.92 32.78 13.27
C ALA A 53 -22.33 32.04 14.56
N GLY A 54 -21.58 30.98 14.92
CA GLY A 54 -21.86 30.18 16.13
C GLY A 54 -23.10 29.27 16.05
N THR A 55 -23.84 29.27 14.93
CA THR A 55 -25.07 28.47 14.75
C THR A 55 -24.82 27.17 14.00
N ALA A 56 -25.80 26.27 14.01
CA ALA A 56 -25.81 25.06 13.18
C ALA A 56 -26.38 25.43 11.80
N VAL A 57 -25.55 25.39 10.76
CA VAL A 57 -25.93 25.82 9.40
C VAL A 57 -26.44 24.64 8.57
N ILE A 58 -27.59 24.82 7.90
CA ILE A 58 -28.18 23.81 7.02
C ILE A 58 -28.47 24.38 5.63
N PHE A 59 -28.05 23.65 4.60
CA PHE A 59 -28.39 23.87 3.20
C PHE A 59 -29.33 22.76 2.70
N GLY A 60 -30.61 23.10 2.53
CA GLY A 60 -31.62 22.25 1.91
C GLY A 60 -31.68 22.42 0.38
N ASN A 61 -32.87 22.31 -0.21
CA ASN A 61 -33.06 22.46 -1.67
C ASN A 61 -33.02 23.93 -2.15
N THR A 62 -33.10 24.89 -1.24
CA THR A 62 -33.09 26.31 -1.60
C THR A 62 -31.70 26.76 -2.04
N GLY A 63 -31.62 27.54 -3.12
CA GLY A 63 -30.36 28.07 -3.64
C GLY A 63 -29.51 27.08 -4.43
N THR A 64 -30.03 25.90 -4.78
CA THR A 64 -29.32 24.94 -5.63
C THR A 64 -29.12 25.49 -7.05
N THR A 65 -28.05 25.07 -7.70
CA THR A 65 -27.67 25.44 -9.07
C THR A 65 -27.52 24.22 -9.95
N ALA A 66 -27.48 24.40 -11.28
CA ALA A 66 -27.49 23.30 -12.24
C ALA A 66 -26.12 22.61 -12.47
N ASN A 67 -25.04 23.11 -11.86
CA ASN A 67 -23.69 22.56 -12.03
C ASN A 67 -22.77 22.94 -10.86
N SER A 68 -21.61 22.28 -10.76
CA SER A 68 -20.64 22.45 -9.66
C SER A 68 -19.87 23.79 -9.67
N THR A 69 -20.04 24.64 -10.68
CA THR A 69 -19.29 25.90 -10.85
C THR A 69 -20.13 27.15 -10.67
N THR A 70 -21.45 27.06 -10.83
CA THR A 70 -22.37 28.19 -10.66
C THR A 70 -22.60 28.43 -9.17
N VAL A 71 -22.09 29.55 -8.66
CA VAL A 71 -22.15 29.92 -7.24
C VAL A 71 -23.59 30.17 -6.78
N GLY A 72 -24.01 29.47 -5.73
CA GLY A 72 -25.32 29.62 -5.08
C GLY A 72 -25.27 30.49 -3.82
N ASN A 73 -24.15 30.49 -3.11
CA ASN A 73 -23.94 31.28 -1.89
C ASN A 73 -22.44 31.63 -1.70
N ILE A 74 -22.14 32.73 -1.01
CA ILE A 74 -20.79 33.32 -0.91
C ILE A 74 -20.43 33.57 0.56
N VAL A 75 -19.33 32.98 1.01
CA VAL A 75 -18.65 33.32 2.27
C VAL A 75 -17.83 34.58 2.02
N ASP A 76 -18.48 35.73 2.13
CA ASP A 76 -17.92 37.05 1.86
C ASP A 76 -17.14 37.63 3.07
N THR A 77 -17.33 37.07 4.25
CA THR A 77 -16.57 37.34 5.48
C THR A 77 -16.09 36.04 6.13
N SER A 78 -14.95 36.06 6.82
CA SER A 78 -14.39 34.86 7.46
C SER A 78 -15.15 34.50 8.75
N PHE A 79 -15.60 33.25 8.85
CA PHE A 79 -16.25 32.69 10.04
C PHE A 79 -15.24 31.84 10.80
N THR A 80 -14.49 32.45 11.72
CA THR A 80 -13.39 31.82 12.47
C THR A 80 -13.46 32.14 13.97
N GLY A 81 -12.70 31.42 14.80
CA GLY A 81 -12.65 31.66 16.25
C GLY A 81 -14.04 31.53 16.90
N GLY A 82 -14.45 32.54 17.67
CA GLY A 82 -15.79 32.59 18.27
C GLY A 82 -16.95 32.70 17.27
N ASN A 83 -16.66 33.04 16.01
CA ASN A 83 -17.66 33.14 14.94
C ASN A 83 -17.74 31.89 14.06
N ALA A 84 -16.92 30.87 14.33
CA ALA A 84 -17.00 29.59 13.61
C ALA A 84 -18.40 28.96 13.77
N LEU A 85 -18.84 28.22 12.76
CA LEU A 85 -20.12 27.54 12.80
C LEU A 85 -20.10 26.41 13.84
N SER A 86 -21.22 26.13 14.49
CA SER A 86 -21.32 24.98 15.40
C SER A 86 -21.47 23.65 14.65
N SER A 87 -22.06 23.65 13.46
CA SER A 87 -22.07 22.52 12.52
C SER A 87 -22.41 23.02 11.11
N LEU A 88 -22.13 22.22 10.08
CA LEU A 88 -22.50 22.53 8.70
C LEU A 88 -23.03 21.27 7.99
N SER A 89 -24.27 21.36 7.49
CA SER A 89 -24.94 20.25 6.82
C SER A 89 -25.45 20.68 5.44
N TYR A 90 -25.13 19.90 4.42
CA TYR A 90 -25.75 19.94 3.10
C TYR A 90 -26.65 18.72 2.95
N ASN A 91 -27.97 18.95 2.92
CA ASN A 91 -29.01 17.92 2.91
C ASN A 91 -30.08 18.25 1.85
N GLN A 92 -29.66 18.73 0.70
CA GLN A 92 -30.49 18.79 -0.49
C GLN A 92 -30.84 17.36 -0.95
N THR A 93 -32.10 17.17 -1.30
CA THR A 93 -32.69 15.92 -1.80
C THR A 93 -32.98 16.04 -3.29
N ALA A 94 -31.93 16.11 -4.10
CA ALA A 94 -32.11 16.15 -5.53
C ALA A 94 -32.51 14.76 -6.05
N THR A 95 -33.44 14.72 -7.00
CA THR A 95 -33.80 13.48 -7.73
C THR A 95 -32.87 13.24 -8.91
N SER A 96 -32.01 14.21 -9.23
CA SER A 96 -31.03 14.17 -10.32
C SER A 96 -29.66 14.59 -9.83
N ALA A 97 -28.61 14.08 -10.49
CA ALA A 97 -27.23 14.51 -10.29
C ALA A 97 -26.92 15.90 -10.92
N THR A 98 -27.92 16.76 -11.09
CA THR A 98 -27.74 18.11 -11.66
C THR A 98 -27.89 19.23 -10.63
N ASP A 99 -28.47 18.97 -9.47
CA ASP A 99 -28.71 20.03 -8.49
C ASP A 99 -27.54 20.07 -7.50
N TRP A 100 -26.88 21.23 -7.44
CA TRP A 100 -25.68 21.47 -6.67
C TRP A 100 -25.89 22.57 -5.64
N GLN A 101 -25.37 22.38 -4.44
CA GLN A 101 -25.07 23.48 -3.53
C GLN A 101 -23.64 23.95 -3.81
N VAL A 102 -23.46 25.19 -4.24
CA VAL A 102 -22.14 25.72 -4.58
C VAL A 102 -21.81 26.91 -3.69
N THR A 103 -20.87 26.69 -2.77
CA THR A 103 -20.42 27.67 -1.78
C THR A 103 -19.09 28.26 -2.22
N GLN A 104 -19.04 29.57 -2.49
CA GLN A 104 -17.77 30.24 -2.77
C GLN A 104 -17.11 30.70 -1.47
N ILE A 105 -15.86 30.31 -1.24
CA ILE A 105 -14.99 30.90 -0.23
C ILE A 105 -13.93 31.69 -0.98
N GLY A 106 -14.01 33.02 -0.94
CA GLY A 106 -13.08 33.88 -1.64
C GLY A 106 -11.63 33.66 -1.18
N ALA A 107 -10.66 33.92 -2.07
CA ALA A 107 -9.25 33.88 -1.72
C ALA A 107 -8.96 34.78 -0.51
N GLY A 108 -8.21 34.26 0.46
CA GLY A 108 -7.96 34.94 1.74
C GLY A 108 -9.07 34.79 2.79
N GLN A 109 -10.25 34.28 2.42
CA GLN A 109 -11.32 33.99 3.37
C GLN A 109 -11.25 32.56 3.91
N SER A 110 -11.76 32.38 5.13
CA SER A 110 -11.81 31.09 5.83
C SER A 110 -13.19 30.82 6.42
N LEU A 111 -13.71 29.62 6.17
CA LEU A 111 -14.90 29.08 6.82
C LEU A 111 -14.48 28.01 7.83
N SER A 112 -14.72 28.25 9.12
CA SER A 112 -14.46 27.28 10.18
C SER A 112 -15.74 26.66 10.74
N VAL A 113 -15.71 25.36 11.03
CA VAL A 113 -16.80 24.58 11.64
C VAL A 113 -16.27 23.84 12.87
N ASN A 114 -16.89 24.06 14.03
CA ASN A 114 -16.47 23.51 15.33
C ASN A 114 -17.28 22.26 15.78
N GLY A 115 -18.13 21.73 14.92
CA GLY A 115 -18.86 20.49 15.16
C GLY A 115 -18.98 19.65 13.89
N ALA A 116 -20.05 18.85 13.79
CA ALA A 116 -20.21 17.92 12.69
C ALA A 116 -20.27 18.63 11.33
N PHE A 117 -19.63 18.03 10.33
CA PHE A 117 -19.74 18.43 8.93
C PHE A 117 -20.33 17.27 8.13
N THR A 118 -21.45 17.51 7.47
CA THR A 118 -22.18 16.46 6.74
C THR A 118 -22.57 16.91 5.34
N VAL A 119 -22.28 16.09 4.35
CA VAL A 119 -22.87 16.17 3.01
C VAL A 119 -23.63 14.87 2.78
N GLY A 120 -24.95 14.98 2.69
CA GLY A 120 -25.84 13.83 2.65
C GLY A 120 -26.39 13.50 4.03
N GLY A 121 -26.22 12.25 4.47
CA GLY A 121 -26.74 11.75 5.74
C GLY A 121 -28.01 10.92 5.62
N TYR A 122 -28.54 10.72 4.41
CA TYR A 122 -29.73 9.90 4.21
C TYR A 122 -29.41 8.43 4.42
N THR A 123 -30.20 7.72 5.22
CA THR A 123 -30.06 6.27 5.40
C THR A 123 -30.77 5.47 4.29
N SER A 124 -31.61 6.13 3.52
CA SER A 124 -32.57 5.53 2.60
C SER A 124 -32.98 6.50 1.50
N GLY A 125 -33.29 5.98 0.31
CA GLY A 125 -33.83 6.74 -0.83
C GLY A 125 -32.90 6.77 -2.05
N ASN A 126 -33.29 7.53 -3.07
CA ASN A 126 -32.51 7.82 -4.29
C ASN A 126 -32.03 9.27 -4.30
N ASN A 127 -31.48 9.73 -3.16
CA ASN A 127 -31.10 11.13 -2.99
C ASN A 127 -29.71 11.43 -3.55
N PHE A 128 -29.62 12.44 -4.39
CA PHE A 128 -28.36 13.06 -4.79
C PHE A 128 -28.12 14.28 -3.91
N THR A 129 -26.96 14.33 -3.28
CA THR A 129 -26.55 15.47 -2.46
C THR A 129 -25.19 15.95 -2.94
N GLN A 130 -25.20 16.91 -3.86
CA GLN A 130 -23.98 17.36 -4.54
C GLN A 130 -23.60 18.76 -4.07
N THR A 131 -22.40 18.87 -3.55
CA THR A 131 -21.89 20.10 -2.96
C THR A 131 -20.52 20.40 -3.53
N ALA A 132 -20.29 21.64 -3.94
CA ALA A 132 -19.01 22.12 -4.40
C ALA A 132 -18.59 23.39 -3.65
N PHE A 133 -17.29 23.52 -3.45
CA PHE A 133 -16.66 24.71 -2.93
C PHE A 133 -15.74 25.33 -3.99
N THR A 134 -15.82 26.65 -4.15
CA THR A 134 -15.05 27.41 -5.15
C THR A 134 -14.36 28.62 -4.52
N GLY A 135 -13.55 29.35 -5.30
CA GLY A 135 -13.02 30.66 -4.92
C GLY A 135 -11.61 30.68 -4.33
N GLY A 136 -10.98 29.51 -4.11
CA GLY A 136 -9.59 29.42 -3.67
C GLY A 136 -9.35 29.71 -2.17
N GLY A 137 -10.41 29.91 -1.37
CA GLY A 137 -10.31 30.10 0.08
C GLY A 137 -10.01 28.83 0.87
N THR A 138 -10.24 28.88 2.19
CA THR A 138 -9.98 27.78 3.13
C THR A 138 -11.25 27.25 3.79
N LEU A 139 -11.41 25.93 3.83
CA LEU A 139 -12.39 25.24 4.68
C LEU A 139 -11.66 24.55 5.83
N ASN A 140 -12.04 24.86 7.07
CA ASN A 140 -11.44 24.32 8.30
C ASN A 140 -12.50 23.67 9.18
N ILE A 141 -12.41 22.36 9.39
CA ILE A 141 -13.28 21.61 10.31
C ILE A 141 -12.46 21.30 11.55
N ASN A 142 -12.77 21.92 12.68
CA ASN A 142 -12.07 21.72 13.94
C ASN A 142 -13.05 21.21 15.01
N ALA A 143 -13.37 19.93 14.92
CA ALA A 143 -14.39 19.27 15.72
C ALA A 143 -13.90 17.89 16.21
N PRO A 144 -12.88 17.83 17.09
CA PRO A 144 -12.18 16.58 17.44
C PRO A 144 -13.07 15.51 18.09
N SER A 145 -14.25 15.88 18.58
CA SER A 145 -15.28 14.98 19.13
C SER A 145 -16.42 14.65 18.17
N SER A 146 -16.38 15.15 16.94
CA SER A 146 -17.46 15.01 15.95
C SER A 146 -16.99 14.35 14.67
N SER A 147 -17.94 13.97 13.82
CA SER A 147 -17.67 13.32 12.54
C SER A 147 -17.65 14.31 11.37
N PHE A 148 -16.81 13.98 10.39
CA PHE A 148 -16.94 14.46 9.01
C PHE A 148 -17.55 13.34 8.16
N LEU A 149 -18.63 13.63 7.43
CA LEU A 149 -19.36 12.61 6.66
C LEU A 149 -19.73 13.11 5.26
N VAL A 150 -19.36 12.34 4.24
CA VAL A 150 -19.86 12.48 2.86
C VAL A 150 -20.48 11.16 2.45
N SER A 151 -21.78 10.99 2.66
CA SER A 151 -22.45 9.73 2.33
C SER A 151 -23.95 9.87 2.17
N ASN A 152 -24.52 9.20 1.16
CA ASN A 152 -25.93 8.84 1.12
C ASN A 152 -26.09 7.32 1.07
N GLY A 153 -26.98 6.80 1.89
CA GLY A 153 -27.48 5.44 1.85
C GLY A 153 -28.46 5.23 0.69
N SER A 154 -28.38 4.09 0.03
CA SER A 154 -29.33 3.67 -1.01
C SER A 154 -30.35 2.66 -0.48
N ASN A 155 -31.60 2.79 -0.92
CA ASN A 155 -32.70 1.87 -0.57
C ASN A 155 -32.78 0.60 -1.43
N THR A 156 -32.09 0.53 -2.56
CA THR A 156 -32.35 -0.56 -3.51
C THR A 156 -31.50 -1.78 -3.19
N SER A 157 -32.02 -2.64 -2.32
CA SER A 157 -31.76 -4.07 -2.40
C SER A 157 -32.29 -4.61 -3.74
N GLY A 158 -31.45 -4.64 -4.78
CA GLY A 158 -31.66 -5.52 -5.95
C GLY A 158 -32.15 -4.92 -7.29
N GLY A 159 -32.10 -3.61 -7.51
CA GLY A 159 -32.48 -3.02 -8.81
C GLY A 159 -31.27 -2.65 -9.68
N THR A 160 -30.95 -3.46 -10.69
CA THR A 160 -30.07 -3.05 -11.80
C THR A 160 -30.74 -1.92 -12.58
N GLY A 161 -30.24 -0.69 -12.50
CA GLY A 161 -30.65 0.40 -13.40
C GLY A 161 -31.09 1.72 -12.77
N ASN A 162 -31.25 1.82 -11.44
CA ASN A 162 -31.54 3.11 -10.82
C ASN A 162 -30.24 3.87 -10.50
N ALA A 163 -30.22 5.16 -10.84
CA ALA A 163 -29.16 6.08 -10.49
C ALA A 163 -28.99 6.05 -8.95
N GLN A 164 -27.84 5.54 -8.50
CA GLN A 164 -27.65 5.26 -7.08
C GLN A 164 -27.48 6.58 -6.32
N ALA A 165 -28.25 6.73 -5.24
CA ALA A 165 -28.10 7.82 -4.28
C ALA A 165 -26.63 8.00 -3.93
N ARG A 166 -26.12 9.22 -4.00
CA ARG A 166 -24.72 9.53 -3.67
C ARG A 166 -24.59 10.93 -3.11
N ALA A 167 -23.70 11.05 -2.13
CA ALA A 167 -23.18 12.33 -1.72
C ALA A 167 -21.92 12.65 -2.53
N VAL A 168 -21.83 13.86 -3.07
CA VAL A 168 -20.61 14.37 -3.71
C VAL A 168 -20.19 15.62 -2.97
N LEU A 169 -18.95 15.65 -2.51
CA LEU A 169 -18.30 16.85 -2.01
C LEU A 169 -17.09 17.16 -2.87
N ASP A 170 -17.11 18.33 -3.48
CA ASP A 170 -16.05 18.81 -4.33
C ASP A 170 -15.34 20.01 -3.69
N LEU A 171 -14.12 19.80 -3.21
CA LEU A 171 -13.26 20.84 -2.65
C LEU A 171 -12.14 21.24 -3.62
N SER A 172 -12.16 20.74 -4.86
CA SER A 172 -11.03 20.82 -5.79
C SER A 172 -10.63 22.23 -6.21
N ALA A 173 -11.51 23.21 -6.02
CA ALA A 173 -11.28 24.63 -6.30
C ALA A 173 -10.96 25.45 -5.03
N LEU A 174 -10.77 24.81 -3.87
CA LEU A 174 -10.19 25.43 -2.68
C LEU A 174 -8.67 25.29 -2.67
N SER A 175 -7.98 26.27 -2.08
CA SER A 175 -6.54 26.17 -1.85
C SER A 175 -6.24 25.20 -0.71
N THR A 176 -7.00 25.30 0.38
CA THR A 176 -6.74 24.58 1.62
C THR A 176 -8.00 23.96 2.20
N PHE A 177 -7.88 22.70 2.59
CA PHE A 177 -8.85 21.98 3.41
C PHE A 177 -8.16 21.40 4.63
N THR A 178 -8.73 21.64 5.81
CA THR A 178 -8.26 21.02 7.05
C THR A 178 -9.43 20.39 7.79
N ALA A 179 -9.21 19.20 8.35
CA ALA A 179 -10.19 18.52 9.20
C ALA A 179 -9.50 17.88 10.39
N ASN A 180 -9.87 18.28 11.60
CA ASN A 180 -9.52 17.66 12.87
C ASN A 180 -10.80 17.13 13.51
N VAL A 181 -11.04 15.83 13.40
CA VAL A 181 -12.33 15.19 13.71
C VAL A 181 -12.12 13.85 14.42
N SER A 182 -13.14 13.31 15.08
CA SER A 182 -13.02 11.96 15.66
C SER A 182 -12.99 10.90 14.56
N SER A 183 -13.86 11.05 13.56
CA SER A 183 -14.01 10.11 12.44
C SER A 183 -14.22 10.86 11.13
N PHE A 184 -13.50 10.44 10.09
CA PHE A 184 -13.61 10.96 8.73
C PHE A 184 -14.19 9.89 7.80
N GLY A 185 -15.39 10.11 7.29
CA GLY A 185 -16.16 9.11 6.54
C GLY A 185 -16.53 9.55 5.13
N VAL A 186 -16.25 8.72 4.13
CA VAL A 186 -16.71 8.88 2.74
C VAL A 186 -17.40 7.61 2.30
N GLY A 187 -18.71 7.67 2.04
CA GLY A 187 -19.49 6.47 1.72
C GLY A 187 -19.60 5.45 2.86
N SER A 188 -19.41 5.91 4.10
CA SER A 188 -19.42 5.06 5.30
C SER A 188 -20.64 5.34 6.19
N GLY A 189 -20.99 4.40 7.07
CA GLY A 189 -21.87 4.65 8.21
C GLY A 189 -23.38 4.58 7.98
N LEU A 190 -23.86 4.39 6.74
CA LEU A 190 -25.29 4.46 6.40
C LEU A 190 -25.75 3.30 5.50
N GLY A 191 -25.95 2.08 6.04
CA GLY A 191 -26.71 0.98 5.42
C GLY A 191 -26.18 0.41 4.08
N ALA A 192 -26.02 1.26 3.07
CA ALA A 192 -25.26 1.13 1.83
C ALA A 192 -24.80 2.52 1.36
N GLY A 193 -23.79 3.09 2.02
CA GLY A 193 -23.34 4.45 1.79
C GLY A 193 -22.51 4.64 0.52
N TYR A 194 -22.80 5.71 -0.24
CA TYR A 194 -21.99 6.16 -1.38
C TYR A 194 -21.52 7.60 -1.19
N GLY A 195 -20.24 7.83 -1.43
CA GLY A 195 -19.59 9.12 -1.34
C GLY A 195 -18.54 9.31 -2.43
N THR A 196 -18.50 10.51 -3.00
CA THR A 196 -17.37 11.00 -3.78
C THR A 196 -16.80 12.24 -3.10
N LEU A 197 -15.49 12.25 -2.86
CA LEU A 197 -14.76 13.39 -2.32
C LEU A 197 -13.68 13.83 -3.30
N TYR A 198 -13.69 15.09 -3.70
CA TYR A 198 -12.54 15.74 -4.33
C TYR A 198 -11.86 16.60 -3.27
N MET A 199 -10.60 16.30 -2.97
CA MET A 199 -9.82 17.06 -2.01
C MET A 199 -9.36 18.41 -2.60
N ALA A 200 -9.18 19.39 -1.72
CA ALA A 200 -8.56 20.67 -2.05
C ALA A 200 -7.09 20.47 -2.43
N ASP A 201 -6.48 21.48 -3.07
CA ASP A 201 -5.10 21.40 -3.53
C ASP A 201 -4.12 21.04 -2.39
N THR A 202 -4.30 21.65 -1.21
CA THR A 202 -3.65 21.23 0.03
C THR A 202 -4.71 20.73 1.03
N SER A 203 -4.63 19.46 1.41
CA SER A 203 -5.57 18.84 2.35
C SER A 203 -4.84 18.22 3.54
N THR A 204 -5.26 18.55 4.77
CA THR A 204 -4.75 17.92 6.00
C THR A 204 -5.88 17.36 6.82
N ILE A 205 -5.84 16.05 7.09
CA ILE A 205 -6.87 15.34 7.85
C ILE A 205 -6.22 14.72 9.07
N THR A 206 -6.72 15.06 10.25
CA THR A 206 -6.38 14.45 11.54
C THR A 206 -7.62 13.78 12.10
N ALA A 207 -7.57 12.45 12.30
CA ALA A 207 -8.70 11.72 12.84
C ALA A 207 -8.30 10.45 13.61
N SER A 208 -9.18 9.94 14.46
CA SER A 208 -8.96 8.60 15.03
C SER A 208 -9.13 7.52 13.97
N SER A 209 -10.13 7.70 13.08
CA SER A 209 -10.38 6.81 11.95
C SER A 209 -10.69 7.58 10.68
N PHE A 210 -10.20 7.06 9.55
CA PHE A 210 -10.64 7.44 8.21
C PHE A 210 -11.15 6.19 7.52
N THR A 211 -12.45 6.18 7.20
CA THR A 211 -13.09 5.09 6.47
C THR A 211 -13.67 5.58 5.14
N SER A 212 -13.34 4.87 4.06
CA SER A 212 -13.99 4.98 2.76
C SER A 212 -14.70 3.67 2.42
N GLY A 213 -16.02 3.75 2.19
CA GLY A 213 -16.90 2.59 2.15
C GLY A 213 -17.40 2.16 3.53
N GLY A 214 -18.42 1.30 3.59
CA GLY A 214 -19.04 0.96 4.88
C GLY A 214 -20.46 0.39 4.84
N SER A 215 -20.86 -0.32 3.78
CA SER A 215 -22.22 -0.85 3.68
C SER A 215 -22.44 -2.06 4.59
N ALA A 216 -23.51 -2.02 5.39
CA ALA A 216 -24.01 -3.18 6.14
C ALA A 216 -24.94 -4.08 5.29
N SER A 217 -25.46 -3.57 4.18
CA SER A 217 -26.44 -4.25 3.32
C SER A 217 -25.80 -4.95 2.12
N ILE A 218 -26.48 -5.99 1.61
CA ILE A 218 -26.06 -6.77 0.43
C ILE A 218 -26.16 -5.87 -0.80
N TYR A 219 -25.05 -5.74 -1.52
CA TYR A 219 -24.95 -4.86 -2.67
C TYR A 219 -24.85 -5.62 -4.00
N ASN A 220 -25.48 -5.07 -5.05
CA ASN A 220 -25.71 -5.67 -6.37
C ASN A 220 -25.22 -4.79 -7.55
N GLY A 221 -24.36 -3.79 -7.32
CA GLY A 221 -23.94 -2.83 -8.36
C GLY A 221 -22.42 -2.62 -8.45
N ASN A 222 -22.01 -1.68 -9.30
CA ASN A 222 -20.59 -1.35 -9.60
C ASN A 222 -20.18 0.07 -9.13
N VAL A 223 -20.98 0.74 -8.31
CA VAL A 223 -20.66 2.11 -7.85
C VAL A 223 -19.64 2.05 -6.73
N SER A 224 -18.54 2.79 -6.92
CA SER A 224 -17.40 2.81 -6.01
C SER A 224 -17.34 4.13 -5.25
N ASN A 225 -17.03 4.06 -3.97
CA ASN A 225 -16.68 5.22 -3.16
C ASN A 225 -15.39 5.82 -3.68
N THR A 226 -15.41 7.09 -4.08
CA THR A 226 -14.27 7.68 -4.80
C THR A 226 -13.67 8.83 -4.02
N ILE A 227 -12.35 8.82 -3.90
CA ILE A 227 -11.59 9.91 -3.29
C ILE A 227 -10.51 10.34 -4.29
N TYR A 228 -10.60 11.60 -4.72
CA TYR A 228 -9.58 12.23 -5.53
C TYR A 228 -8.70 13.09 -4.63
N LEU A 229 -7.43 12.73 -4.55
CA LEU A 229 -6.42 13.46 -3.79
C LEU A 229 -6.07 14.78 -4.49
N GLY A 230 -5.73 15.79 -3.69
CA GLY A 230 -5.19 17.05 -4.16
C GLY A 230 -3.70 16.97 -4.48
N THR A 231 -3.09 18.12 -4.72
CA THR A 231 -1.65 18.25 -4.98
C THR A 231 -0.81 17.86 -3.77
N THR A 232 -1.24 18.22 -2.57
CA THR A 232 -0.59 17.83 -1.30
C THR A 232 -1.65 17.33 -0.33
N THR A 233 -1.57 16.06 0.05
CA THR A 233 -2.49 15.47 1.01
C THR A 233 -1.73 14.92 2.22
N THR A 234 -2.12 15.31 3.42
CA THR A 234 -1.59 14.74 4.67
C THR A 234 -2.72 14.06 5.44
N LEU A 235 -2.52 12.79 5.76
CA LEU A 235 -3.42 11.97 6.57
C LEU A 235 -2.70 11.59 7.87
N ASN A 236 -3.18 12.13 9.00
CA ASN A 236 -2.76 11.76 10.34
C ASN A 236 -3.91 11.00 10.99
N VAL A 237 -3.94 9.69 10.81
CA VAL A 237 -5.11 8.86 11.16
C VAL A 237 -4.71 7.64 11.96
N GLY A 238 -5.44 7.32 13.03
CA GLY A 238 -5.16 6.12 13.83
C GLY A 238 -5.38 4.84 13.02
N THR A 239 -6.54 4.77 12.35
CA THR A 239 -6.88 3.69 11.40
C THR A 239 -7.29 4.26 10.05
N LEU A 240 -6.79 3.67 8.97
CA LEU A 240 -7.07 4.04 7.59
C LEU A 240 -7.67 2.83 6.86
N SER A 241 -8.99 2.83 6.67
CA SER A 241 -9.70 1.79 5.92
C SER A 241 -10.20 2.37 4.61
N LEU A 242 -9.53 2.03 3.51
CA LEU A 242 -9.88 2.50 2.19
C LEU A 242 -10.60 1.41 1.41
N ALA A 243 -11.69 1.82 0.75
CA ALA A 243 -12.45 0.96 -0.14
C ALA A 243 -12.91 -0.35 0.55
N GLY A 244 -13.41 -0.23 1.79
CA GLY A 244 -13.77 -1.35 2.66
C GLY A 244 -15.26 -1.70 2.72
N THR A 245 -15.54 -2.80 3.41
CA THR A 245 -16.80 -3.52 3.70
C THR A 245 -17.53 -4.08 2.46
N ARG A 246 -18.86 -3.94 2.36
CA ARG A 246 -19.68 -4.39 1.21
C ARG A 246 -19.73 -3.40 0.06
N THR A 247 -18.74 -2.53 -0.03
CA THR A 247 -18.60 -1.54 -1.09
C THR A 247 -17.21 -1.57 -1.68
N PHE A 248 -17.10 -1.13 -2.92
CA PHE A 248 -15.85 -0.93 -3.61
C PHE A 248 -15.42 0.54 -3.49
N GLY A 249 -14.16 0.83 -3.76
CA GLY A 249 -13.68 2.20 -3.68
C GLY A 249 -12.44 2.44 -4.53
N LEU A 250 -12.24 3.71 -4.87
CA LEU A 250 -11.15 4.21 -5.66
C LEU A 250 -10.51 5.39 -4.92
N VAL A 251 -9.21 5.32 -4.68
CA VAL A 251 -8.41 6.45 -4.20
C VAL A 251 -7.29 6.70 -5.19
N LYS A 252 -7.20 7.91 -5.72
CA LYS A 252 -6.12 8.31 -6.64
C LYS A 252 -5.90 9.81 -6.66
N PHE A 253 -4.76 10.26 -7.17
CA PHE A 253 -4.59 11.67 -7.52
C PHE A 253 -5.61 12.08 -8.59
N ARG A 254 -6.16 13.29 -8.45
CA ARG A 254 -7.22 13.81 -9.33
C ARG A 254 -6.74 13.85 -10.80
N PRO A 255 -7.30 13.07 -11.74
CA PRO A 255 -6.99 13.27 -13.16
C PRO A 255 -7.75 14.48 -13.72
N ALA A 256 -7.26 15.04 -14.82
CA ALA A 256 -7.94 16.15 -15.51
C ALA A 256 -9.37 15.79 -15.99
N SER A 257 -9.63 14.50 -16.23
CA SER A 257 -10.94 13.97 -16.66
C SER A 257 -11.91 13.66 -15.52
N SER A 258 -11.58 14.00 -14.27
CA SER A 258 -12.37 13.60 -13.09
C SER A 258 -13.70 14.35 -12.91
N GLY A 259 -13.96 15.42 -13.69
CA GLY A 259 -15.22 16.16 -13.68
C GLY A 259 -15.45 17.04 -12.45
N GLY A 260 -14.41 17.31 -11.65
CA GLY A 260 -14.50 18.24 -10.53
C GLY A 260 -14.64 19.71 -10.99
N ALA A 261 -15.03 20.59 -10.06
CA ALA A 261 -15.16 22.03 -10.25
C ALA A 261 -13.84 22.66 -10.71
N ASN A 262 -12.71 22.10 -10.27
CA ASN A 262 -11.40 22.34 -10.87
C ASN A 262 -11.10 21.27 -11.93
N PRO A 263 -11.08 21.62 -13.23
CA PRO A 263 -10.80 20.65 -14.30
C PRO A 263 -9.31 20.30 -14.42
N SER A 264 -8.42 20.99 -13.72
CA SER A 264 -6.99 20.69 -13.74
C SER A 264 -6.70 19.39 -13.00
N GLY A 265 -6.06 18.46 -13.69
CA GLY A 265 -5.49 17.26 -13.09
C GLY A 265 -4.31 17.62 -12.18
N VAL A 266 -4.13 16.82 -11.13
CA VAL A 266 -2.94 16.84 -10.29
C VAL A 266 -1.82 16.10 -11.03
N THR A 267 -0.66 16.74 -11.16
CA THR A 267 0.56 16.14 -11.70
C THR A 267 1.65 16.24 -10.64
N GLY A 268 2.32 15.13 -10.31
CA GLY A 268 3.35 15.11 -9.27
C GLY A 268 2.80 15.37 -7.87
N GLY A 269 1.56 14.91 -7.58
CA GLY A 269 0.95 15.09 -6.27
C GLY A 269 1.72 14.35 -5.17
N THR A 270 1.59 14.81 -3.93
CA THR A 270 2.22 14.18 -2.77
C THR A 270 1.16 13.70 -1.78
N ILE A 271 1.37 12.52 -1.19
CA ILE A 271 0.56 12.04 -0.08
C ILE A 271 1.46 11.62 1.09
N LYS A 272 1.17 12.15 2.28
CA LYS A 272 1.79 11.74 3.54
C LYS A 272 0.78 10.99 4.41
N ILE A 273 1.17 9.83 4.94
CA ILE A 273 0.31 8.99 5.80
C ILE A 273 1.04 8.68 7.12
N ARG A 274 0.40 9.02 8.24
CA ARG A 274 0.89 8.84 9.62
C ARG A 274 -0.25 8.44 10.55
N GLY A 275 0.09 8.04 11.77
CA GLY A 275 -0.84 7.92 12.89
C GLY A 275 -1.50 9.25 13.25
N ALA A 276 -2.52 9.20 14.13
CA ALA A 276 -3.27 10.39 14.55
C ALA A 276 -2.41 11.47 15.23
N ASP A 277 -1.27 11.08 15.80
CA ASP A 277 -0.28 11.98 16.39
C ASP A 277 0.60 12.71 15.35
N GLY A 278 0.46 12.37 14.06
CA GLY A 278 1.26 12.91 12.95
C GLY A 278 2.69 12.35 12.87
N VAL A 279 3.05 11.37 13.70
CA VAL A 279 4.42 10.83 13.83
C VAL A 279 4.46 9.31 13.69
N SER A 280 3.59 8.59 14.41
CA SER A 280 3.55 7.13 14.42
C SER A 280 3.09 6.53 13.09
N GLY A 281 3.12 5.20 12.98
CA GLY A 281 2.46 4.50 11.89
C GLY A 281 0.93 4.43 12.10
N THR A 282 0.17 4.34 11.01
CA THR A 282 -1.28 4.04 11.01
C THR A 282 -1.54 2.56 10.70
N ALA A 283 -2.65 2.00 11.17
CA ALA A 283 -3.12 0.70 10.67
C ALA A 283 -3.89 0.90 9.36
N MET A 284 -3.40 0.32 8.26
CA MET A 284 -3.96 0.52 6.92
C MET A 284 -4.61 -0.75 6.37
N LEU A 285 -5.81 -0.61 5.84
CA LEU A 285 -6.58 -1.63 5.14
C LEU A 285 -7.02 -1.10 3.79
N VAL A 286 -6.72 -1.85 2.72
CA VAL A 286 -7.18 -1.59 1.36
C VAL A 286 -8.05 -2.76 0.92
N GLY A 287 -9.35 -2.53 0.72
CA GLY A 287 -10.28 -3.59 0.33
C GLY A 287 -10.50 -4.64 1.42
N GLY A 288 -11.42 -4.37 2.36
CA GLY A 288 -11.74 -5.32 3.43
C GLY A 288 -13.21 -5.70 3.45
N TRP A 289 -13.53 -6.92 3.08
CA TRP A 289 -14.87 -7.37 2.73
C TRP A 289 -15.52 -8.17 3.85
N THR A 290 -16.64 -7.66 4.36
CA THR A 290 -17.42 -8.33 5.42
C THR A 290 -18.86 -8.59 4.97
N GLY A 291 -19.23 -9.86 4.84
CA GLY A 291 -20.58 -10.32 4.49
C GLY A 291 -20.78 -10.65 3.01
N ALA A 292 -22.00 -11.04 2.62
CA ALA A 292 -22.24 -11.44 1.24
C ALA A 292 -22.26 -10.24 0.27
N PHE A 293 -21.52 -10.34 -0.83
CA PHE A 293 -21.57 -9.43 -1.99
C PHE A 293 -22.39 -10.09 -3.08
N ALA A 294 -23.21 -9.35 -3.82
CA ALA A 294 -23.98 -9.93 -4.92
C ALA A 294 -23.33 -9.73 -6.30
N SER A 295 -22.21 -9.00 -6.38
CA SER A 295 -21.42 -8.82 -7.60
C SER A 295 -19.92 -8.96 -7.36
N ASN A 296 -19.17 -9.17 -8.45
CA ASN A 296 -17.72 -9.00 -8.49
C ASN A 296 -17.36 -7.51 -8.27
N GLY A 297 -16.17 -7.23 -7.75
CA GLY A 297 -15.67 -5.86 -7.77
C GLY A 297 -14.25 -5.67 -7.28
N SER A 298 -13.80 -4.42 -7.31
CA SER A 298 -12.41 -4.06 -7.08
C SER A 298 -12.27 -2.81 -6.24
N SER A 299 -11.38 -2.87 -5.26
CA SER A 299 -10.97 -1.76 -4.41
C SER A 299 -9.56 -1.32 -4.80
N ILE A 300 -9.40 -0.09 -5.27
CA ILE A 300 -8.15 0.40 -5.85
C ILE A 300 -7.66 1.62 -5.07
N VAL A 301 -6.43 1.54 -4.57
CA VAL A 301 -5.66 2.67 -4.08
C VAL A 301 -4.44 2.81 -4.99
N ASP A 302 -4.45 3.87 -5.78
CA ASP A 302 -3.50 4.10 -6.85
C ASP A 302 -2.78 5.43 -6.65
N PHE A 303 -1.52 5.36 -6.28
CA PHE A 303 -0.67 6.53 -6.09
C PHE A 303 0.22 6.83 -7.31
N THR A 304 -0.10 6.28 -8.48
CA THR A 304 0.64 6.59 -9.72
C THR A 304 0.59 8.07 -10.08
N GLY A 305 1.69 8.56 -10.66
CA GLY A 305 1.83 9.97 -11.06
C GLY A 305 2.07 10.96 -9.91
N GLY A 306 2.33 10.46 -8.69
CA GLY A 306 2.70 11.26 -7.53
C GLY A 306 3.76 10.57 -6.67
N THR A 307 4.02 11.12 -5.47
CA THR A 307 4.92 10.53 -4.48
C THR A 307 4.21 10.23 -3.17
N VAL A 308 4.61 9.15 -2.51
CA VAL A 308 4.06 8.68 -1.24
C VAL A 308 5.10 8.76 -0.14
N ASP A 309 4.74 9.30 1.01
CA ASP A 309 5.50 9.16 2.26
C ASP A 309 4.58 8.53 3.31
N ALA A 310 4.64 7.22 3.50
CA ALA A 310 3.75 6.48 4.39
C ALA A 310 4.51 5.73 5.49
N ARG A 311 4.00 5.85 6.72
CA ARG A 311 4.35 4.96 7.84
C ARG A 311 3.10 4.23 8.29
N VAL A 312 3.15 2.91 8.26
CA VAL A 312 2.05 2.04 8.69
C VAL A 312 2.55 1.01 9.68
N THR A 313 1.71 0.64 10.64
CA THR A 313 2.03 -0.43 11.61
C THR A 313 1.68 -1.80 11.05
N THR A 314 0.51 -1.90 10.43
CA THR A 314 0.03 -3.07 9.70
C THR A 314 -0.56 -2.63 8.37
N LEU A 315 -0.29 -3.38 7.32
CA LEU A 315 -0.93 -3.18 6.02
C LEU A 315 -1.64 -4.46 5.61
N LYS A 316 -2.92 -4.35 5.26
CA LYS A 316 -3.67 -5.43 4.63
C LYS A 316 -4.21 -4.97 3.28
N VAL A 317 -3.94 -5.74 2.23
CA VAL A 317 -4.44 -5.49 0.87
C VAL A 317 -5.29 -6.67 0.44
N GLY A 318 -6.60 -6.48 0.49
CA GLY A 318 -7.58 -7.50 0.15
C GLY A 318 -7.78 -8.46 1.30
N THR A 319 -8.85 -8.26 2.07
CA THR A 319 -9.25 -9.17 3.16
C THR A 319 -10.71 -9.53 3.03
N THR A 320 -11.11 -10.73 3.43
CA THR A 320 -12.53 -11.10 3.50
C THR A 320 -12.81 -12.02 4.68
N THR A 321 -13.91 -11.79 5.39
CA THR A 321 -14.34 -12.66 6.51
C THR A 321 -15.48 -13.60 6.12
N THR A 322 -16.25 -13.23 5.10
CA THR A 322 -17.45 -13.95 4.66
C THR A 322 -17.70 -13.62 3.19
N ASN A 323 -17.75 -14.63 2.32
CA ASN A 323 -18.27 -14.54 0.95
C ASN A 323 -19.14 -15.76 0.70
N ASN A 324 -20.43 -15.54 0.44
CA ASN A 324 -21.43 -16.62 0.35
C ASN A 324 -21.95 -16.81 -1.08
N ASN A 325 -21.55 -15.97 -2.04
CA ASN A 325 -22.19 -15.89 -3.36
C ASN A 325 -21.25 -16.26 -4.52
N ALA A 326 -20.13 -16.94 -4.26
CA ALA A 326 -19.15 -17.34 -5.27
C ALA A 326 -18.54 -16.19 -6.11
N ASN A 327 -18.65 -14.94 -5.64
CA ASN A 327 -18.17 -13.77 -6.37
C ASN A 327 -16.65 -13.56 -6.22
N ALA A 328 -16.04 -12.93 -7.22
CA ALA A 328 -14.64 -12.55 -7.25
C ALA A 328 -14.46 -11.09 -6.79
N VAL A 329 -13.66 -10.88 -5.74
CA VAL A 329 -13.31 -9.55 -5.23
C VAL A 329 -11.80 -9.34 -5.28
N SER A 330 -11.38 -8.10 -5.54
CA SER A 330 -9.97 -7.75 -5.67
C SER A 330 -9.60 -6.45 -4.97
N ALA A 331 -8.44 -6.39 -4.31
CA ALA A 331 -7.86 -5.16 -3.78
C ALA A 331 -6.52 -4.90 -4.46
N ILE A 332 -6.27 -3.66 -4.83
CA ILE A 332 -5.04 -3.24 -5.46
C ILE A 332 -4.49 -2.03 -4.70
N LEU A 333 -3.24 -2.13 -4.26
CA LEU A 333 -2.44 -1.01 -3.80
C LEU A 333 -1.27 -0.82 -4.77
N THR A 334 -1.15 0.36 -5.36
CA THR A 334 0.00 0.74 -6.18
C THR A 334 0.78 1.87 -5.53
N VAL A 335 2.05 1.61 -5.24
CA VAL A 335 3.05 2.62 -4.82
C VAL A 335 3.99 2.87 -6.00
N ASP A 336 4.10 4.12 -6.39
CA ASP A 336 4.81 4.57 -7.60
C ASP A 336 5.61 5.83 -7.33
N GLY A 337 6.52 6.19 -8.23
CA GLY A 337 7.23 7.47 -8.24
C GLY A 337 8.56 7.47 -7.50
N VAL A 338 9.57 8.09 -8.12
CA VAL A 338 10.89 8.29 -7.52
C VAL A 338 10.74 9.16 -6.26
N GLY A 339 11.35 8.72 -5.16
CA GLY A 339 11.26 9.40 -3.87
C GLY A 339 10.05 8.98 -3.03
N SER A 340 9.17 8.12 -3.55
CA SER A 340 8.15 7.47 -2.73
C SER A 340 8.79 6.52 -1.72
N VAL A 341 8.40 6.66 -0.46
CA VAL A 341 8.82 5.81 0.66
C VAL A 341 7.58 5.30 1.38
N PHE A 342 7.40 3.99 1.38
CA PHE A 342 6.33 3.31 2.11
C PHE A 342 6.94 2.33 3.11
N SER A 343 6.74 2.57 4.41
CA SER A 343 7.28 1.72 5.47
C SER A 343 6.17 1.10 6.30
N ALA A 344 6.12 -0.23 6.32
CA ALA A 344 5.32 -1.03 7.23
C ALA A 344 6.19 -1.61 8.34
N SER A 345 5.98 -1.20 9.60
CA SER A 345 6.80 -1.69 10.72
C SER A 345 6.43 -3.11 11.18
N GLY A 346 5.36 -3.69 10.64
CA GLY A 346 4.89 -5.04 10.94
C GLY A 346 4.66 -5.85 9.68
N GLN A 347 3.94 -6.97 9.83
CA GLN A 347 3.60 -7.82 8.70
C GLN A 347 2.64 -7.11 7.72
N VAL A 348 2.95 -7.22 6.44
CA VAL A 348 2.06 -6.86 5.33
C VAL A 348 1.35 -8.14 4.86
N THR A 349 0.02 -8.12 4.81
CA THR A 349 -0.77 -9.25 4.29
C THR A 349 -1.44 -8.87 2.98
N VAL A 350 -1.25 -9.65 1.93
CA VAL A 350 -1.81 -9.41 0.60
C VAL A 350 -2.68 -10.61 0.20
N GLY A 351 -3.99 -10.41 0.18
CA GLY A 351 -4.98 -11.46 -0.01
C GLY A 351 -5.14 -12.30 1.25
N GLU A 352 -6.15 -12.00 2.07
CA GLU A 352 -6.47 -12.74 3.30
C GLU A 352 -7.95 -13.16 3.36
N ALA A 353 -8.23 -14.45 3.44
CA ALA A 353 -9.56 -14.97 3.75
C ALA A 353 -9.58 -15.55 5.16
N THR A 354 -10.46 -15.03 6.01
CA THR A 354 -10.64 -15.53 7.39
C THR A 354 -11.93 -16.31 7.59
N GLY A 355 -12.62 -16.65 6.51
CA GLY A 355 -13.90 -17.37 6.52
C GLY A 355 -14.60 -17.36 5.17
N GLY A 356 -15.90 -17.69 5.16
CA GLY A 356 -16.74 -17.75 3.96
C GLY A 356 -16.80 -19.12 3.29
N THR A 357 -17.75 -19.28 2.37
CA THR A 357 -18.11 -20.59 1.81
C THR A 357 -17.71 -20.76 0.35
N ASN A 358 -17.68 -19.70 -0.46
CA ASN A 358 -17.35 -19.79 -1.89
C ASN A 358 -16.85 -18.44 -2.43
N GLY A 359 -16.12 -18.48 -3.55
CA GLY A 359 -15.69 -17.31 -4.33
C GLY A 359 -14.18 -17.17 -4.39
N THR A 360 -13.73 -16.03 -4.91
CA THR A 360 -12.30 -15.73 -5.08
C THR A 360 -11.96 -14.37 -4.48
N LEU A 361 -10.87 -14.31 -3.72
CA LEU A 361 -10.26 -13.08 -3.24
C LEU A 361 -8.90 -12.90 -3.94
N SER A 362 -8.61 -11.68 -4.39
CA SER A 362 -7.28 -11.31 -4.88
C SER A 362 -6.78 -10.05 -4.17
N GLY A 363 -5.61 -10.13 -3.54
CA GLY A 363 -4.85 -8.97 -3.09
C GLY A 363 -3.67 -8.73 -4.03
N ILE A 364 -3.43 -7.49 -4.42
CA ILE A 364 -2.32 -7.11 -5.31
C ILE A 364 -1.59 -5.91 -4.73
N LEU A 365 -0.29 -6.05 -4.50
CA LEU A 365 0.63 -4.99 -4.15
C LEU A 365 1.59 -4.73 -5.31
N ASN A 366 1.54 -3.54 -5.89
CA ASN A 366 2.47 -3.10 -6.93
C ASN A 366 3.43 -2.05 -6.37
N VAL A 367 4.73 -2.26 -6.56
CA VAL A 367 5.79 -1.28 -6.29
C VAL A 367 6.50 -0.97 -7.59
N THR A 368 6.42 0.29 -8.04
CA THR A 368 6.89 0.69 -9.38
C THR A 368 7.50 2.10 -9.41
N GLY A 369 7.98 2.50 -10.59
CA GLY A 369 8.47 3.86 -10.91
C GLY A 369 9.56 4.42 -10.00
N GLY A 370 10.38 3.57 -9.38
CA GLY A 370 11.46 4.00 -8.48
C GLY A 370 11.04 4.17 -7.02
N ALA A 371 9.87 3.67 -6.63
CA ALA A 371 9.41 3.70 -5.25
C ALA A 371 10.21 2.75 -4.34
N SER A 372 10.34 3.11 -3.06
CA SER A 372 10.88 2.26 -2.01
C SER A 372 9.79 1.79 -1.06
N PHE A 373 9.71 0.48 -0.86
CA PHE A 373 8.77 -0.17 0.05
C PHE A 373 9.53 -1.03 1.05
N ALA A 374 9.29 -0.85 2.34
CA ALA A 374 9.89 -1.64 3.41
C ALA A 374 8.82 -2.30 4.27
N ALA A 375 9.02 -3.56 4.62
CA ALA A 375 8.18 -4.32 5.54
C ALA A 375 9.04 -5.16 6.50
N ASP A 376 8.49 -5.45 7.67
CA ASP A 376 9.09 -6.44 8.56
C ASP A 376 8.97 -7.85 7.96
N ALA A 377 7.76 -8.24 7.59
CA ALA A 377 7.45 -9.49 6.90
C ALA A 377 6.35 -9.27 5.86
N ILE A 378 6.28 -10.14 4.85
CA ILE A 378 5.19 -10.14 3.87
C ILE A 378 4.55 -11.53 3.84
N LEU A 379 3.23 -11.58 3.86
CA LEU A 379 2.43 -12.79 3.70
C LEU A 379 1.49 -12.63 2.50
N LEU A 380 1.73 -13.40 1.45
CA LEU A 380 0.89 -13.43 0.25
C LEU A 380 -0.07 -14.61 0.33
N GLY A 381 -1.37 -14.40 0.09
CA GLY A 381 -2.36 -15.47 0.04
C GLY A 381 -2.51 -16.20 1.39
N ASN A 382 -3.27 -15.64 2.31
CA ASN A 382 -3.50 -16.24 3.62
C ASN A 382 -4.97 -16.69 3.76
N GLN A 383 -5.20 -17.97 3.95
CA GLN A 383 -6.53 -18.50 4.26
C GLN A 383 -6.53 -19.08 5.67
N THR A 384 -7.00 -18.32 6.66
CA THR A 384 -7.04 -18.78 8.06
C THR A 384 -8.26 -19.67 8.34
N ALA A 385 -9.32 -19.57 7.52
CA ALA A 385 -10.48 -20.46 7.55
C ALA A 385 -11.30 -20.35 6.25
N GLY A 386 -12.30 -21.22 6.09
CA GLY A 386 -13.30 -21.14 5.03
C GLY A 386 -12.90 -21.79 3.71
N ALA A 387 -13.67 -21.49 2.66
CA ALA A 387 -13.56 -22.10 1.34
C ALA A 387 -13.51 -21.05 0.21
N ILE A 388 -12.87 -19.91 0.46
CA ILE A 388 -12.62 -18.87 -0.55
C ILE A 388 -11.25 -19.07 -1.18
N ALA A 389 -11.19 -19.23 -2.50
CA ALA A 389 -9.93 -19.25 -3.22
C ALA A 389 -9.20 -17.92 -3.00
N THR A 390 -7.99 -17.95 -2.44
CA THR A 390 -7.29 -16.74 -2.00
C THR A 390 -6.01 -16.57 -2.78
N ASN A 391 -5.88 -15.43 -3.45
CA ASN A 391 -4.72 -15.08 -4.24
C ASN A 391 -4.02 -13.86 -3.64
N GLY A 392 -2.71 -13.94 -3.43
CA GLY A 392 -1.86 -12.81 -3.08
C GLY A 392 -0.79 -12.58 -4.14
N THR A 393 -0.62 -11.35 -4.59
CA THR A 393 0.38 -11.00 -5.60
C THR A 393 1.22 -9.81 -5.17
N LEU A 394 2.54 -9.96 -5.22
CA LEU A 394 3.51 -8.87 -5.13
C LEU A 394 4.15 -8.65 -6.50
N ARG A 395 4.14 -7.41 -6.98
CA ARG A 395 4.86 -7.00 -8.20
C ARG A 395 5.90 -5.94 -7.91
N VAL A 396 7.13 -6.20 -8.34
CA VAL A 396 8.24 -5.24 -8.34
C VAL A 396 8.63 -4.97 -9.79
N SER A 397 8.44 -3.73 -10.20
CA SER A 397 8.67 -3.28 -11.58
C SER A 397 9.22 -1.86 -11.59
N GLY A 398 9.62 -1.34 -12.76
CA GLY A 398 10.28 -0.04 -12.87
C GLY A 398 11.75 -0.06 -12.43
N ALA A 399 12.59 0.68 -13.13
CA ALA A 399 13.98 0.85 -12.74
C ALA A 399 14.07 1.52 -11.36
N ASN A 400 15.02 1.09 -10.53
CA ASN A 400 15.28 1.62 -9.18
C ASN A 400 14.17 1.44 -8.14
N SER A 401 13.07 0.73 -8.46
CA SER A 401 12.11 0.34 -7.44
C SER A 401 12.76 -0.63 -6.47
N SER A 402 12.47 -0.50 -5.18
CA SER A 402 13.02 -1.37 -4.15
C SER A 402 11.93 -1.86 -3.21
N VAL A 403 11.93 -3.16 -2.94
CA VAL A 403 11.15 -3.78 -1.88
C VAL A 403 12.13 -4.45 -0.92
N THR A 404 12.09 -4.07 0.36
CA THR A 404 12.89 -4.68 1.42
C THR A 404 11.97 -5.36 2.43
N VAL A 405 12.18 -6.65 2.65
CA VAL A 405 11.51 -7.46 3.67
C VAL A 405 12.55 -7.84 4.71
N SER A 406 12.40 -7.42 5.96
CA SER A 406 13.44 -7.63 6.98
C SER A 406 13.55 -9.08 7.42
N ASN A 407 12.43 -9.80 7.41
CA ASN A 407 12.30 -11.21 7.76
C ASN A 407 11.85 -12.01 6.53
N ASN A 408 10.86 -12.90 6.70
CA ASN A 408 10.39 -13.80 5.65
C ASN A 408 9.38 -13.13 4.71
N LEU A 409 9.42 -13.55 3.45
CA LEU A 409 8.30 -13.45 2.52
C LEU A 409 7.62 -14.82 2.43
N THR A 410 6.44 -14.95 3.04
CA THR A 410 5.65 -16.18 3.05
C THR A 410 4.75 -16.25 1.83
N MET A 411 4.96 -17.27 1.00
CA MET A 411 4.26 -17.54 -0.26
C MET A 411 3.08 -18.48 -0.03
N GLY A 412 1.99 -17.97 0.54
CA GLY A 412 0.78 -18.75 0.79
C GLY A 412 0.73 -19.38 2.18
N SER A 413 -0.45 -19.39 2.81
CA SER A 413 -0.71 -20.15 4.03
C SER A 413 -2.17 -20.59 4.04
N ARG A 414 -2.42 -21.87 4.32
CA ARG A 414 -3.75 -22.47 4.24
C ARG A 414 -4.12 -23.29 5.47
N ALA A 415 -5.16 -22.84 6.15
CA ALA A 415 -5.88 -23.58 7.19
C ALA A 415 -7.33 -23.93 6.78
N GLY A 416 -7.87 -23.33 5.72
CA GLY A 416 -9.19 -23.68 5.18
C GLY A 416 -9.14 -24.76 4.08
N THR A 417 -10.19 -24.83 3.25
CA THR A 417 -10.37 -25.91 2.26
C THR A 417 -10.19 -25.49 0.80
N ALA A 418 -10.28 -24.20 0.47
CA ALA A 418 -10.10 -23.75 -0.92
C ALA A 418 -8.63 -23.52 -1.27
N ALA A 419 -8.33 -23.44 -2.57
CA ALA A 419 -6.97 -23.21 -3.07
C ALA A 419 -6.41 -21.86 -2.60
N VAL A 420 -5.10 -21.82 -2.35
CA VAL A 420 -4.35 -20.61 -2.06
C VAL A 420 -3.26 -20.46 -3.12
N SER A 421 -3.21 -19.31 -3.78
CA SER A 421 -2.13 -18.98 -4.72
C SER A 421 -1.34 -17.78 -4.23
N ALA A 422 -0.02 -17.86 -4.32
CA ALA A 422 0.88 -16.74 -4.01
C ALA A 422 1.81 -16.50 -5.18
N THR A 423 1.89 -15.25 -5.65
CA THR A 423 2.71 -14.89 -6.80
C THR A 423 3.64 -13.74 -6.48
N VAL A 424 4.92 -13.89 -6.79
CA VAL A 424 5.92 -12.83 -6.81
C VAL A 424 6.36 -12.60 -8.25
N GLU A 425 6.28 -11.37 -8.71
CA GLU A 425 6.76 -10.95 -10.03
C GLU A 425 7.85 -9.89 -9.85
N VAL A 426 9.07 -10.18 -10.28
CA VAL A 426 10.19 -9.23 -10.31
C VAL A 426 10.63 -9.07 -11.76
N SER A 427 10.22 -7.96 -12.38
CA SER A 427 10.52 -7.63 -13.78
C SER A 427 11.55 -6.51 -13.92
N ALA A 428 11.72 -5.70 -12.88
CA ALA A 428 12.76 -4.69 -12.74
C ALA A 428 12.93 -4.33 -11.24
N GLY A 429 13.88 -3.46 -10.92
CA GLY A 429 14.14 -3.05 -9.53
C GLY A 429 14.76 -4.16 -8.70
N THR A 430 14.62 -4.08 -7.37
CA THR A 430 15.21 -5.02 -6.42
C THR A 430 14.17 -5.47 -5.39
N LEU A 431 14.07 -6.78 -5.19
CA LEU A 431 13.39 -7.41 -4.05
C LEU A 431 14.46 -8.01 -3.14
N LEU A 432 14.66 -7.40 -1.97
CA LEU A 432 15.55 -7.82 -0.91
C LEU A 432 14.74 -8.49 0.20
N ILE A 433 15.12 -9.71 0.58
CA ILE A 433 14.47 -10.49 1.65
C ILE A 433 15.56 -10.87 2.65
N GLY A 434 15.39 -10.45 3.91
CA GLY A 434 16.32 -10.73 5.01
C GLY A 434 16.26 -12.16 5.54
N GLY A 435 15.13 -12.82 5.31
CA GLY A 435 14.89 -14.23 5.66
C GLY A 435 14.57 -15.09 4.46
N ASN A 436 13.59 -15.98 4.60
CA ASN A 436 13.25 -16.99 3.60
C ASN A 436 12.13 -16.52 2.66
N LEU A 437 12.18 -17.02 1.43
CA LEU A 437 11.09 -17.00 0.46
C LEU A 437 10.49 -18.41 0.40
N ALA A 438 9.46 -18.65 1.22
CA ALA A 438 8.94 -20.00 1.41
C ALA A 438 7.44 -20.03 1.64
N GLU A 439 6.81 -21.16 1.35
CA GLU A 439 5.42 -21.41 1.71
C GLU A 439 5.22 -21.46 3.23
N GLY A 440 4.02 -21.08 3.66
CA GLY A 440 3.60 -21.15 5.04
C GLY A 440 2.97 -22.51 5.40
N SER A 441 2.01 -22.48 6.33
CA SER A 441 1.29 -23.69 6.73
C SER A 441 0.41 -24.23 5.58
N GLY A 442 0.27 -25.56 5.50
CA GLY A 442 -0.58 -26.18 4.47
C GLY A 442 0.01 -26.22 3.06
N ALA A 443 1.35 -26.11 2.94
CA ALA A 443 2.16 -26.12 1.71
C ALA A 443 1.63 -27.00 0.57
N ALA A 444 1.29 -28.27 0.83
CA ALA A 444 0.80 -29.20 -0.20
C ALA A 444 -0.49 -28.77 -0.95
N ASN A 445 -1.15 -27.69 -0.54
CA ASN A 445 -2.35 -27.13 -1.18
C ASN A 445 -2.21 -25.61 -1.44
N VAL A 446 -1.00 -25.10 -1.36
CA VAL A 446 -0.61 -23.77 -1.82
C VAL A 446 -0.07 -23.94 -3.24
N ASN A 447 -0.27 -22.95 -4.09
CA ASN A 447 0.43 -22.83 -5.37
C ASN A 447 1.29 -21.58 -5.32
N SER A 448 2.59 -21.76 -5.07
CA SER A 448 3.55 -20.65 -5.00
C SER A 448 4.30 -20.49 -6.32
N THR A 449 4.27 -19.28 -6.89
CA THR A 449 4.93 -18.96 -8.16
C THR A 449 5.83 -17.74 -8.01
N VAL A 450 7.08 -17.88 -8.40
CA VAL A 450 8.04 -16.78 -8.49
C VAL A 450 8.45 -16.60 -9.95
N ASN A 451 8.26 -15.40 -10.47
CA ASN A 451 8.69 -15.02 -11.81
C ASN A 451 9.79 -13.96 -11.70
N LEU A 452 11.03 -14.36 -11.97
CA LEU A 452 12.18 -13.48 -12.09
C LEU A 452 12.48 -13.32 -13.58
N SER A 453 11.98 -12.23 -14.16
CA SER A 453 12.12 -11.92 -15.60
C SER A 453 13.03 -10.71 -15.85
N GLY A 454 13.39 -9.99 -14.80
CA GLY A 454 14.34 -8.89 -14.79
C GLY A 454 14.65 -8.48 -13.35
N GLY A 455 15.28 -7.32 -13.15
CA GLY A 455 15.58 -6.82 -11.80
C GLY A 455 16.52 -7.74 -11.00
N THR A 456 16.40 -7.68 -9.68
CA THR A 456 17.23 -8.45 -8.73
C THR A 456 16.38 -9.04 -7.62
N LEU A 457 16.55 -10.33 -7.34
CA LEU A 457 16.07 -11.02 -6.14
C LEU A 457 17.27 -11.38 -5.26
N ASP A 458 17.30 -10.85 -4.04
CA ASP A 458 18.38 -11.02 -3.07
C ASP A 458 17.80 -11.54 -1.75
N LEU A 459 18.30 -12.69 -1.26
CA LEU A 459 17.82 -13.31 -0.02
C LEU A 459 18.77 -13.13 1.16
N THR A 460 19.89 -12.44 1.02
CA THR A 460 20.87 -12.23 2.12
C THR A 460 21.25 -13.49 2.91
N HIS A 461 21.36 -14.62 2.21
CA HIS A 461 21.60 -15.98 2.73
C HIS A 461 20.37 -16.71 3.28
N GLY A 462 19.16 -16.30 2.90
CA GLY A 462 17.92 -17.05 3.13
C GLY A 462 17.72 -18.20 2.13
N SER A 463 16.64 -18.96 2.34
CA SER A 463 16.26 -20.07 1.46
C SER A 463 15.07 -19.75 0.56
N ILE A 464 15.03 -20.39 -0.62
CA ILE A 464 13.87 -20.42 -1.51
C ILE A 464 13.26 -21.82 -1.45
N SER A 465 11.97 -21.90 -1.12
CA SER A 465 11.19 -23.15 -1.13
C SER A 465 9.78 -22.88 -1.65
N VAL A 466 9.58 -23.11 -2.95
CA VAL A 466 8.33 -22.80 -3.68
C VAL A 466 7.93 -23.95 -4.62
N ASP A 467 6.78 -23.86 -5.28
CA ASP A 467 6.40 -24.83 -6.31
C ASP A 467 7.05 -24.51 -7.65
N THR A 468 6.79 -23.29 -8.15
CA THR A 468 7.25 -22.87 -9.46
C THR A 468 8.18 -21.67 -9.35
N PHE A 469 9.40 -21.83 -9.87
CA PHE A 469 10.35 -20.74 -10.01
C PHE A 469 10.75 -20.56 -11.48
N SER A 470 10.30 -19.47 -12.10
CA SER A 470 10.61 -19.12 -13.48
C SER A 470 11.71 -18.07 -13.52
N PHE A 471 12.92 -18.47 -13.93
CA PHE A 471 14.07 -17.57 -14.05
C PHE A 471 14.41 -17.30 -15.52
N THR A 472 13.81 -16.24 -16.05
CA THR A 472 13.85 -15.89 -17.48
C THR A 472 14.62 -14.61 -17.78
N GLY A 473 15.09 -13.92 -16.75
CA GLY A 473 15.99 -12.77 -16.82
C GLY A 473 16.27 -12.20 -15.42
N GLY A 474 17.12 -11.17 -15.33
CA GLY A 474 17.46 -10.54 -14.04
C GLY A 474 18.57 -11.25 -13.27
N THR A 475 18.71 -10.93 -11.99
CA THR A 475 19.76 -11.45 -11.12
C THR A 475 19.18 -12.14 -9.88
N LEU A 476 19.66 -13.35 -9.59
CA LEU A 476 19.41 -14.06 -8.33
C LEU A 476 20.70 -14.09 -7.52
N LYS A 477 20.66 -13.74 -6.23
CA LYS A 477 21.87 -13.70 -5.40
C LYS A 477 21.65 -13.93 -3.91
N ASN A 478 22.76 -14.25 -3.23
CA ASN A 478 22.83 -14.50 -1.79
C ASN A 478 21.74 -15.49 -1.33
N VAL A 479 21.66 -16.65 -1.98
CA VAL A 479 20.70 -17.71 -1.64
C VAL A 479 21.47 -18.83 -0.97
N ALA A 480 21.08 -19.22 0.24
CA ALA A 480 21.73 -20.32 0.96
C ALA A 480 21.21 -21.68 0.50
N SER A 481 19.91 -21.80 0.24
CA SER A 481 19.34 -23.02 -0.33
C SER A 481 18.17 -22.76 -1.26
N PHE A 482 17.96 -23.67 -2.22
CA PHE A 482 16.93 -23.57 -3.24
C PHE A 482 16.22 -24.89 -3.45
N SER A 483 14.89 -24.85 -3.44
CA SER A 483 14.01 -25.96 -3.83
C SER A 483 12.78 -25.41 -4.56
N ALA A 484 12.48 -26.01 -5.72
CA ALA A 484 11.30 -25.71 -6.51
C ALA A 484 10.61 -27.01 -6.96
N SER A 485 9.53 -27.39 -6.27
CA SER A 485 8.96 -28.73 -6.32
C SER A 485 8.47 -29.14 -7.72
N ALA A 486 7.86 -28.20 -8.46
CA ALA A 486 7.25 -28.44 -9.77
C ALA A 486 8.24 -28.29 -10.92
N THR A 487 9.23 -27.40 -10.81
CA THR A 487 10.28 -27.26 -11.84
C THR A 487 11.40 -28.28 -11.67
N GLY A 488 11.54 -28.89 -10.48
CA GLY A 488 12.51 -29.95 -10.21
C GLY A 488 13.96 -29.48 -10.15
N GLY A 489 14.19 -28.18 -9.91
CA GLY A 489 15.51 -27.57 -9.86
C GLY A 489 15.53 -26.10 -10.27
N LEU A 490 16.75 -25.57 -10.48
CA LEU A 490 17.01 -24.18 -10.86
C LEU A 490 17.42 -24.12 -12.34
N SER A 491 16.63 -23.43 -13.17
CA SER A 491 16.89 -23.29 -14.60
C SER A 491 17.12 -21.84 -14.98
N LEU A 492 18.32 -21.50 -15.46
CA LEU A 492 18.71 -20.15 -15.87
C LEU A 492 18.47 -19.99 -17.37
N LEU A 493 17.36 -19.33 -17.73
CA LEU A 493 16.96 -19.10 -19.12
C LEU A 493 17.34 -17.69 -19.58
N ASN A 494 17.51 -17.52 -20.89
CA ASN A 494 17.85 -16.24 -21.53
C ASN A 494 19.04 -15.55 -20.82
N SER A 495 18.98 -14.23 -20.64
CA SER A 495 20.02 -13.40 -19.99
C SER A 495 19.94 -13.38 -18.46
N SER A 496 19.55 -14.50 -17.83
CA SER A 496 19.52 -14.62 -16.36
C SER A 496 20.94 -14.65 -15.77
N SER A 497 21.13 -14.02 -14.61
CA SER A 497 22.41 -13.95 -13.90
C SER A 497 22.34 -14.57 -12.51
N LEU A 498 23.20 -15.53 -12.21
CA LEU A 498 23.40 -16.02 -10.84
C LEU A 498 24.63 -15.32 -10.25
N GLU A 499 24.46 -14.60 -9.14
CA GLU A 499 25.53 -13.79 -8.54
C GLU A 499 26.02 -14.37 -7.20
N PHE A 500 27.35 -14.42 -7.05
CA PHE A 500 28.03 -14.72 -5.79
C PHE A 500 29.03 -13.62 -5.42
N GLY A 501 28.97 -13.17 -4.17
CA GLY A 501 30.02 -12.37 -3.54
C GLY A 501 31.03 -13.28 -2.86
N ILE A 502 32.29 -13.26 -3.31
CA ILE A 502 33.39 -14.03 -2.72
C ILE A 502 34.09 -13.16 -1.69
N ASP A 503 33.83 -13.46 -0.43
CA ASP A 503 34.44 -12.82 0.74
C ASP A 503 34.58 -13.82 1.90
N ALA A 504 34.89 -13.32 3.09
CA ALA A 504 35.03 -14.14 4.30
C ALA A 504 33.71 -14.75 4.81
N SER A 505 32.57 -14.24 4.36
CA SER A 505 31.21 -14.72 4.64
C SER A 505 30.58 -15.49 3.49
N PHE A 506 31.34 -15.81 2.44
CA PHE A 506 30.87 -16.58 1.29
C PHE A 506 30.13 -17.84 1.73
N ALA A 507 28.93 -18.04 1.17
CA ALA A 507 28.12 -19.22 1.38
C ALA A 507 27.84 -19.92 0.04
N THR A 508 27.95 -21.24 0.06
CA THR A 508 27.53 -22.12 -1.02
C THR A 508 26.01 -22.14 -1.14
N LEU A 509 25.50 -22.11 -2.37
CA LEU A 509 24.09 -22.41 -2.65
C LEU A 509 23.87 -23.92 -2.59
N SER A 510 23.08 -24.39 -1.64
CA SER A 510 22.60 -25.78 -1.62
C SER A 510 21.38 -25.92 -2.53
N LEU A 511 21.49 -26.70 -3.61
CA LEU A 511 20.44 -26.83 -4.61
C LEU A 511 19.79 -28.22 -4.53
N THR A 512 18.46 -28.23 -4.41
CA THR A 512 17.65 -29.44 -4.60
C THR A 512 17.12 -29.55 -6.01
N GLY A 513 17.57 -30.58 -6.73
CA GLY A 513 17.22 -30.86 -8.13
C GLY A 513 18.25 -30.34 -9.14
N GLN A 514 17.95 -30.43 -10.44
CA GLN A 514 18.94 -30.15 -11.49
C GLN A 514 19.23 -28.65 -11.64
N LEU A 515 20.52 -28.29 -11.75
CA LEU A 515 20.95 -26.99 -12.29
C LEU A 515 20.97 -27.04 -13.82
N SER A 516 20.12 -26.25 -14.47
CA SER A 516 20.07 -26.12 -15.94
C SER A 516 20.50 -24.73 -16.40
N LEU A 517 21.43 -24.66 -17.35
CA LEU A 517 22.05 -23.43 -17.84
C LEU A 517 21.78 -23.24 -19.33
N SER A 518 21.24 -22.09 -19.71
CA SER A 518 21.14 -21.70 -21.12
C SER A 518 22.42 -21.03 -21.61
N ALA A 519 22.68 -21.09 -22.93
CA ALA A 519 23.84 -20.46 -23.56
C ALA A 519 23.86 -18.91 -23.46
N ALA A 520 22.79 -18.28 -22.99
CA ALA A 520 22.71 -16.84 -22.74
C ALA A 520 22.86 -16.48 -21.25
N SER A 521 22.91 -17.47 -20.35
CA SER A 521 23.02 -17.25 -18.91
C SER A 521 24.40 -16.68 -18.53
N ASN A 522 24.43 -15.98 -17.40
CA ASN A 522 25.62 -15.33 -16.86
C ASN A 522 25.90 -15.82 -15.43
N LEU A 523 27.17 -16.09 -15.14
CA LEU A 523 27.65 -16.25 -13.77
C LEU A 523 28.33 -14.93 -13.36
N GLN A 524 27.77 -14.26 -12.37
CA GLN A 524 28.32 -13.01 -11.86
C GLN A 524 29.10 -13.29 -10.56
N LEU A 525 30.37 -12.93 -10.56
CA LEU A 525 31.29 -13.18 -9.45
C LEU A 525 31.96 -11.87 -9.09
N SER A 526 31.89 -11.51 -7.82
CA SER A 526 32.66 -10.41 -7.25
C SER A 526 33.62 -10.93 -6.19
N LEU A 527 34.78 -10.29 -6.07
CA LEU A 527 35.78 -10.60 -5.05
C LEU A 527 35.91 -9.37 -4.15
N ALA A 528 35.68 -9.52 -2.85
CA ALA A 528 35.75 -8.40 -1.93
C ALA A 528 37.18 -7.84 -1.80
N ASN A 529 37.27 -6.52 -1.58
CA ASN A 529 38.54 -5.87 -1.26
C ASN A 529 39.08 -6.35 0.10
N GLY A 530 40.40 -6.49 0.19
CA GLY A 530 41.12 -7.01 1.35
C GLY A 530 41.02 -8.53 1.54
N TYR A 531 40.24 -9.23 0.72
CA TYR A 531 40.11 -10.68 0.80
C TYR A 531 41.13 -11.37 -0.13
N THR A 532 42.02 -12.18 0.43
CA THR A 532 42.86 -13.08 -0.37
C THR A 532 42.08 -14.37 -0.60
N PRO A 533 41.61 -14.64 -1.83
CA PRO A 533 40.74 -15.78 -2.06
C PRO A 533 41.49 -17.11 -1.93
N GLY A 534 40.77 -18.14 -1.48
CA GLY A 534 41.27 -19.49 -1.36
C GLY A 534 41.49 -20.19 -2.71
N ALA A 535 42.05 -21.40 -2.65
CA ALA A 535 42.35 -22.19 -3.84
C ALA A 535 41.10 -22.72 -4.57
N SER A 536 39.95 -22.80 -3.90
CA SER A 536 38.71 -23.30 -4.49
C SER A 536 37.47 -22.78 -3.75
N PHE A 537 36.38 -22.58 -4.48
CA PHE A 537 35.07 -22.22 -3.94
C PHE A 537 33.99 -23.11 -4.54
N LEU A 538 33.22 -23.77 -3.68
CA LEU A 538 32.00 -24.48 -4.05
C LEU A 538 30.86 -23.47 -4.16
N LEU A 539 30.48 -23.11 -5.38
CA LEU A 539 29.44 -22.11 -5.64
C LEU A 539 28.05 -22.70 -5.46
N VAL A 540 27.81 -23.86 -6.08
CA VAL A 540 26.57 -24.62 -5.96
C VAL A 540 26.91 -26.04 -5.54
N SER A 541 26.36 -26.45 -4.40
CA SER A 541 26.31 -27.85 -3.99
C SER A 541 25.02 -28.44 -4.54
N ASN A 542 25.13 -29.31 -5.53
CA ASN A 542 23.99 -29.91 -6.22
C ASN A 542 23.67 -31.25 -5.56
N ASP A 543 22.62 -31.28 -4.72
CA ASP A 543 22.34 -32.40 -3.81
C ASP A 543 21.88 -33.70 -4.48
N ALA A 544 21.59 -33.62 -5.78
CA ALA A 544 20.90 -34.66 -6.52
C ALA A 544 21.91 -35.56 -7.25
N ALA A 545 21.45 -36.64 -7.88
CA ALA A 545 22.33 -37.50 -8.68
C ALA A 545 22.60 -36.89 -10.08
N GLU A 546 21.82 -35.87 -10.45
CA GLU A 546 21.82 -35.26 -11.76
C GLU A 546 23.01 -34.32 -11.93
N ALA A 547 23.70 -34.45 -13.07
CA ALA A 547 24.74 -33.52 -13.47
C ALA A 547 24.16 -32.13 -13.81
N VAL A 548 24.97 -31.09 -13.61
CA VAL A 548 24.70 -29.76 -14.16
C VAL A 548 24.53 -29.88 -15.68
N SER A 549 23.45 -29.32 -16.22
CA SER A 549 23.13 -29.37 -17.64
C SER A 549 23.41 -28.02 -18.31
N GLY A 550 24.15 -28.03 -19.41
CA GLY A 550 24.55 -26.82 -20.12
C GLY A 550 25.78 -26.14 -19.52
N VAL A 551 26.08 -24.93 -20.00
CA VAL A 551 27.21 -24.10 -19.56
C VAL A 551 26.79 -22.64 -19.52
N PHE A 552 27.42 -21.83 -18.68
CA PHE A 552 27.26 -20.38 -18.72
C PHE A 552 27.77 -19.82 -20.06
N GLY A 553 27.01 -18.90 -20.65
CA GLY A 553 27.43 -18.19 -21.86
C GLY A 553 28.41 -17.05 -21.56
N THR A 554 28.31 -16.48 -20.35
CA THR A 554 29.15 -15.37 -19.90
C THR A 554 29.55 -15.50 -18.43
N ILE A 555 30.70 -14.92 -18.08
CA ILE A 555 31.10 -14.67 -16.69
C ILE A 555 31.35 -13.17 -16.57
N ASN A 556 30.69 -12.52 -15.61
CA ASN A 556 30.74 -11.06 -15.43
C ASN A 556 30.43 -10.30 -16.74
N GLY A 557 29.51 -10.83 -17.54
CA GLY A 557 29.10 -10.25 -18.84
C GLY A 557 30.10 -10.43 -19.98
N ALA A 558 31.29 -10.98 -19.74
CA ALA A 558 32.24 -11.33 -20.78
C ALA A 558 31.95 -12.74 -21.33
N ALA A 559 32.10 -12.94 -22.64
CA ALA A 559 31.91 -14.24 -23.27
C ALA A 559 32.78 -15.32 -22.59
N PHE A 560 32.15 -16.40 -22.15
CA PHE A 560 32.83 -17.51 -21.51
C PHE A 560 32.94 -18.67 -22.50
N GLY A 561 34.16 -19.12 -22.77
CA GLY A 561 34.41 -20.16 -23.76
C GLY A 561 35.88 -20.52 -23.90
N ALA A 562 36.13 -21.72 -24.45
CA ALA A 562 37.42 -22.36 -24.70
C ALA A 562 38.44 -22.22 -23.55
N GLY A 563 38.45 -23.21 -22.65
CA GLY A 563 39.47 -23.37 -21.60
C GLY A 563 38.97 -23.12 -20.18
N ASN A 564 37.69 -22.78 -19.99
CA ASN A 564 37.01 -22.61 -18.70
C ASN A 564 37.67 -21.65 -17.70
N THR A 565 38.61 -20.80 -18.13
CA THR A 565 39.30 -19.87 -17.23
C THR A 565 38.78 -18.44 -17.32
N PHE A 566 38.84 -17.73 -16.19
CA PHE A 566 38.49 -16.32 -16.07
C PHE A 566 39.33 -15.67 -14.97
N THR A 567 39.30 -14.33 -14.88
CA THR A 567 40.06 -13.58 -13.87
C THR A 567 39.12 -12.81 -12.96
N LEU A 568 39.34 -12.92 -11.65
CA LEU A 568 38.74 -12.06 -10.64
C LEU A 568 39.79 -11.08 -10.14
N THR A 569 39.42 -9.84 -9.90
CA THR A 569 40.34 -8.81 -9.42
C THR A 569 39.75 -8.10 -8.20
N ASN A 570 40.60 -7.81 -7.23
CA ASN A 570 40.34 -6.89 -6.13
C ASN A 570 41.58 -6.02 -5.91
N ASP A 571 41.62 -5.30 -4.79
CA ASP A 571 42.76 -4.47 -4.37
C ASP A 571 44.05 -5.25 -4.02
N GLN A 572 43.99 -6.57 -3.86
CA GLN A 572 45.16 -7.43 -3.57
C GLN A 572 45.80 -8.01 -4.84
N GLY A 573 45.10 -7.96 -5.99
CA GLY A 573 45.63 -8.43 -7.27
C GLY A 573 44.58 -9.06 -8.17
N SER A 574 45.07 -9.73 -9.23
CA SER A 574 44.26 -10.48 -10.18
C SER A 574 44.52 -11.96 -10.01
N PHE A 575 43.45 -12.74 -9.87
CA PHE A 575 43.48 -14.17 -9.59
C PHE A 575 42.77 -14.91 -10.73
N GLN A 576 43.47 -15.86 -11.34
CA GLN A 576 42.91 -16.68 -12.41
C GLN A 576 42.21 -17.90 -11.79
N TYR A 577 40.98 -18.17 -12.24
CA TYR A 577 40.18 -19.32 -11.85
C TYR A 577 39.77 -20.14 -13.07
N GLU A 578 39.53 -21.42 -12.84
CA GLU A 578 38.84 -22.33 -13.75
C GLU A 578 37.48 -22.71 -13.18
N LEU A 579 36.42 -22.73 -14.01
CA LEU A 579 35.08 -23.19 -13.64
C LEU A 579 34.91 -24.67 -13.99
N SER A 580 34.45 -25.47 -13.02
CA SER A 580 34.09 -26.87 -13.17
C SER A 580 32.60 -27.08 -12.90
N TYR A 581 31.98 -27.92 -13.73
CA TYR A 581 30.58 -28.36 -13.60
C TYR A 581 30.46 -29.79 -13.03
N THR A 582 31.61 -30.40 -12.71
CA THR A 582 31.74 -31.74 -12.14
C THR A 582 32.65 -31.70 -10.92
N GLY A 583 32.66 -30.56 -10.21
CA GLY A 583 33.47 -30.37 -9.01
C GLY A 583 32.87 -31.12 -7.81
N GLY A 584 33.51 -30.95 -6.64
CA GLY A 584 33.02 -31.49 -5.38
C GLY A 584 32.85 -33.01 -5.38
N ASP A 585 31.63 -33.50 -5.28
CA ASP A 585 31.30 -34.94 -5.34
C ASP A 585 31.00 -35.48 -6.75
N GLY A 586 31.08 -34.62 -7.78
CA GLY A 586 31.05 -35.01 -9.19
C GLY A 586 30.00 -34.28 -10.04
N ASN A 587 29.10 -33.52 -9.43
CA ASN A 587 28.06 -32.74 -10.10
C ASN A 587 27.89 -31.32 -9.53
N ASP A 588 28.88 -30.81 -8.81
CA ASP A 588 28.87 -29.47 -8.24
C ASP A 588 29.43 -28.39 -9.19
N LEU A 589 28.99 -27.14 -8.97
CA LEU A 589 29.58 -25.96 -9.59
C LEU A 589 30.70 -25.41 -8.71
N VAL A 590 31.95 -25.54 -9.17
CA VAL A 590 33.14 -25.17 -8.40
C VAL A 590 34.04 -24.26 -9.22
N ILE A 591 34.63 -23.25 -8.60
CA ILE A 591 35.76 -22.51 -9.19
C ILE A 591 37.05 -22.89 -8.46
N THR A 592 38.13 -23.06 -9.20
CA THR A 592 39.45 -23.46 -8.66
C THR A 592 40.53 -22.54 -9.18
N ALA A 593 41.41 -22.05 -8.31
CA ALA A 593 42.50 -21.17 -8.69
C ALA A 593 43.46 -21.92 -9.65
N VAL A 594 43.81 -21.28 -10.75
CA VAL A 594 44.80 -21.80 -11.70
C VAL A 594 46.19 -21.49 -11.14
N PRO A 595 47.03 -22.50 -10.84
CA PRO A 595 48.37 -22.27 -10.33
C PRO A 595 49.17 -21.39 -11.29
N GLU A 596 49.79 -20.33 -10.77
CA GLU A 596 50.61 -19.44 -11.58
C GLU A 596 51.73 -20.24 -12.27
N PRO A 597 51.93 -20.09 -13.59
CA PRO A 597 53.01 -20.80 -14.31
C PRO A 597 54.41 -20.58 -13.69
N ALA A 598 54.60 -19.44 -13.02
CA ALA A 598 55.84 -19.10 -12.33
C ALA A 598 56.16 -20.05 -11.17
N VAL A 599 55.15 -20.58 -10.46
CA VAL A 599 55.35 -21.58 -9.40
C VAL A 599 55.90 -22.87 -9.99
N CYS A 600 55.33 -23.33 -11.11
CA CYS A 600 55.83 -24.51 -11.82
C CYS A 600 57.28 -24.28 -12.31
N ALA A 601 57.59 -23.10 -12.82
CA ALA A 601 58.95 -22.74 -13.24
C ALA A 601 59.94 -22.68 -12.06
N LEU A 602 59.55 -22.13 -10.91
CA LEU A 602 60.36 -22.09 -9.68
C LEU A 602 60.60 -23.48 -9.10
N VAL A 603 59.57 -24.34 -9.08
CA VAL A 603 59.72 -25.74 -8.65
C VAL A 603 60.62 -26.51 -9.62
N ALA A 604 60.44 -26.34 -10.92
CA ALA A 604 61.27 -27.00 -11.93
C ALA A 604 62.74 -26.54 -11.86
N THR A 605 62.99 -25.24 -11.70
CA THR A 605 64.35 -24.69 -11.55
C THR A 605 64.97 -25.06 -10.20
N GLY A 606 64.20 -25.10 -9.12
CA GLY A 606 64.62 -25.61 -7.82
C GLY A 606 65.01 -27.09 -7.84
N LEU A 607 64.20 -27.93 -8.50
CA LEU A 607 64.48 -29.35 -8.71
C LEU A 607 65.73 -29.55 -9.58
N ALA A 608 65.86 -28.78 -10.68
CA ALA A 608 67.05 -28.79 -11.52
C ALA A 608 68.31 -28.41 -10.72
N GLY A 609 68.23 -27.38 -9.87
CA GLY A 609 69.30 -26.97 -8.97
C GLY A 609 69.68 -28.04 -7.94
N LEU A 610 68.70 -28.74 -7.34
CA LEU A 610 68.93 -29.85 -6.41
C LEU A 610 69.61 -31.05 -7.10
N LEU A 611 69.17 -31.40 -8.31
CA LEU A 611 69.79 -32.47 -9.11
C LEU A 611 71.23 -32.12 -9.49
N TRP A 612 71.51 -30.86 -9.80
CA TRP A 612 72.87 -30.39 -10.07
C TRP A 612 73.76 -30.44 -8.83
N ARG A 613 73.25 -30.02 -7.66
CA ARG A 613 73.96 -30.14 -6.38
C ARG A 613 74.30 -31.59 -6.01
N ARG A 614 73.39 -32.54 -6.23
CA ARG A 614 73.64 -33.97 -5.98
C ARG A 614 74.72 -34.56 -6.91
N ARG A 615 74.79 -34.09 -8.17
CA ARG A 615 75.87 -34.50 -9.08
C ARG A 615 77.21 -33.94 -8.64
N ALA A 616 77.28 -32.67 -8.25
CA ALA A 616 78.50 -32.05 -7.74
C ALA A 616 79.03 -32.74 -6.47
N ALA A 617 78.15 -33.09 -5.53
CA ALA A 617 78.52 -33.76 -4.28
C ALA A 617 78.89 -35.25 -4.42
N ARG A 618 78.69 -35.88 -5.59
CA ARG A 618 79.19 -37.23 -5.91
C ARG A 618 80.50 -37.21 -6.70
N ALA A 619 80.88 -36.05 -7.25
CA ALA A 619 82.09 -35.85 -8.03
C ALA A 619 83.24 -35.27 -7.19
N ALA A 620 82.95 -34.78 -5.99
CA ALA A 620 83.89 -34.58 -4.90
C ALA A 620 83.80 -35.78 -3.95
#